data_AF-A0A2W0EVB4-F1
#
_entry.id   AF-A0A2W0EVB4-F1
#
_cell.length_a   1.000
_cell.length_b   1.000
_cell.length_c   1.000
_cell.angle_alpha   90.00
_cell.angle_beta   90.00
_cell.angle_gamma   90.00
#
_symmetry.space_group_name_H-M   'P 1'
#
loop_
_entity.id
_entity.type
_entity.pdbx_description
1 polymer ?
#
loop_
_entity_poly.entity_id
_entity_poly.type
_entity_poly.pdbx_seq_one_letter_code
_entity_poly.pdbx_strand_id
1 'polypeptide(L)'
;LGRHVGYVHCKAVTRRADGKLVAIPPAVSDLQQWEHLLRHMAQGVMRAAEYPLQGDDLVQLTTEHVAALAHLGQSQLESAHV
;
A
#
# COMPACT_ATOMS: atom_id res chain seq x y z
N LEU A 1 4.56 -3.15 -17.43
CA LEU A 1 3.51 -4.11 -16.98
C LEU A 1 2.24 -3.42 -16.48
N GLY A 2 2.32 -2.23 -15.87
CA GLY A 2 1.20 -1.55 -15.20
C GLY A 2 -0.16 -1.56 -15.93
N ARG A 3 -0.19 -1.31 -17.25
CA ARG A 3 -1.44 -1.36 -18.06
C ARG A 3 -2.16 -2.72 -18.07
N HIS A 4 -1.50 -3.79 -17.65
CA HIS A 4 -2.04 -5.15 -17.59
C HIS A 4 -2.34 -5.60 -16.15
N VAL A 5 -2.04 -4.77 -15.14
CA VAL A 5 -2.22 -5.12 -13.74
C VAL A 5 -3.67 -4.90 -13.33
N GLY A 6 -4.37 -5.99 -13.01
CA GLY A 6 -5.73 -5.96 -12.46
C GLY A 6 -5.79 -6.07 -10.93
N TYR A 7 -4.66 -6.41 -10.29
CA TYR A 7 -4.60 -6.66 -8.85
C TYR A 7 -3.17 -6.50 -8.32
N VAL A 8 -3.03 -5.92 -7.12
CA VAL A 8 -1.74 -5.61 -6.49
C VAL A 8 -1.65 -6.27 -5.12
N HIS A 9 -0.55 -6.96 -4.86
CA HIS A 9 -0.16 -7.35 -3.51
C HIS A 9 0.85 -6.36 -2.96
N CYS A 10 0.52 -5.72 -1.85
CA CYS A 10 1.38 -4.74 -1.20
C CYS A 10 2.18 -5.42 -0.09
N LYS A 11 3.52 -5.29 -0.11
CA LYS A 11 4.41 -5.70 0.98
C LYS A 11 5.72 -4.92 0.92
N ALA A 12 6.15 -4.36 2.05
CA ALA A 12 7.49 -3.80 2.15
C ALA A 12 8.48 -4.92 2.44
N VAL A 13 9.75 -4.74 2.07
CA VAL A 13 10.78 -5.76 2.20
C VAL A 13 12.01 -5.16 2.86
N THR A 14 12.52 -5.84 3.89
CA THR A 14 13.80 -5.50 4.50
C THR A 14 14.76 -6.69 4.45
N ARG A 15 16.06 -6.40 4.55
CA ARG A 15 17.11 -7.40 4.67
C ARG A 15 17.50 -7.53 6.15
N ARG A 16 17.32 -8.73 6.70
CA ARG A 16 17.79 -9.07 8.05
C ARG A 16 19.32 -9.13 8.12
N ALA A 17 19.87 -9.14 9.33
CA ALA A 17 21.31 -9.23 9.58
C ALA A 17 21.95 -10.51 8.99
N ASP A 18 21.18 -11.59 8.88
CA ASP A 18 21.59 -12.85 8.23
C ASP A 18 21.53 -12.80 6.68
N GLY A 19 21.18 -11.65 6.10
CA GLY A 19 21.06 -11.45 4.66
C GLY A 19 19.71 -11.86 4.07
N LYS A 20 18.80 -12.46 4.83
CA LYS A 20 17.49 -12.90 4.33
C LYS A 20 16.55 -11.71 4.09
N LEU A 21 15.84 -11.72 2.96
CA LEU A 21 14.76 -10.77 2.68
C LEU A 21 13.47 -11.23 3.36
N VAL A 22 12.78 -10.31 4.03
CA VAL A 22 11.52 -10.60 4.72
C VAL A 22 10.49 -9.50 4.48
N ALA A 23 9.22 -9.91 4.41
CA ALA A 23 8.10 -8.99 4.33
C ALA A 23 7.83 -8.32 5.69
N ILE A 24 7.58 -7.02 5.66
CA ILE A 24 7.25 -6.20 6.83
C ILE A 24 6.09 -5.25 6.50
N PRO A 25 5.39 -4.72 7.51
CA PRO A 25 4.48 -3.59 7.32
C PRO A 25 5.18 -2.41 6.63
N PRO A 26 4.48 -1.64 5.79
CA PRO A 26 5.07 -0.49 5.13
C PRO A 26 5.39 0.63 6.11
N ALA A 27 6.52 1.31 5.88
CA ALA A 27 6.75 2.65 6.39
C ALA A 27 6.07 3.70 5.49
N VAL A 28 6.02 4.95 5.96
CA VAL A 28 5.45 6.08 5.18
C VAL A 28 6.14 6.24 3.83
N SER A 29 7.47 6.03 3.76
CA SER A 29 8.23 6.10 2.51
C SER A 29 7.84 5.01 1.51
N ASP A 30 7.43 3.82 1.97
CA ASP A 30 6.95 2.76 1.09
C ASP A 30 5.60 3.15 0.48
N LEU A 31 4.70 3.70 1.29
CA LEU A 31 3.39 4.17 0.84
C LEU A 31 3.52 5.25 -0.25
N GLN A 32 4.42 6.23 -0.07
CA GLN A 32 4.70 7.27 -1.06
C GLN A 32 5.23 6.69 -2.39
N GLN A 33 6.13 5.70 -2.31
CA GLN A 33 6.64 5.03 -3.50
C GLN A 33 5.55 4.21 -4.20
N TRP A 34 4.71 3.52 -3.44
CA TRP A 34 3.59 2.75 -3.99
C TRP A 34 2.58 3.66 -4.69
N GLU A 35 2.29 4.83 -4.15
CA GLU A 35 1.45 5.83 -4.83
C GLU A 35 2.01 6.20 -6.21
N HIS A 36 3.33 6.39 -6.33
CA HIS A 36 3.95 6.63 -7.63
C HIS A 36 3.80 5.43 -8.58
N LEU A 37 4.03 4.20 -8.09
CA LEU A 37 3.87 2.98 -8.89
C LEU A 37 2.43 2.79 -9.40
N LEU A 38 1.44 3.11 -8.58
CA LEU A 38 0.02 2.97 -8.91
C LEU A 38 -0.42 3.89 -10.07
N ARG A 39 0.31 4.99 -10.33
CA ARG A 39 0.05 5.87 -11.49
C ARG A 39 0.24 5.16 -12.83
N HIS A 40 0.93 4.02 -12.86
CA HIS A 40 1.11 3.22 -14.08
C HIS A 40 0.01 2.18 -14.30
N MET A 41 -0.97 2.07 -13.40
CA MET A 41 -2.05 1.08 -13.41
C MET A 41 -3.40 1.75 -13.61
N ALA A 42 -4.46 0.96 -13.82
CA ALA A 42 -5.81 1.51 -13.83
C ALA A 42 -6.13 2.18 -12.48
N GLN A 43 -6.75 3.36 -12.52
CA GLN A 43 -7.22 4.04 -11.31
C GLN A 43 -8.17 3.12 -10.54
N GLY A 44 -8.00 3.04 -9.22
CA GLY A 44 -8.81 2.16 -8.38
C GLY A 44 -8.49 0.67 -8.50
N VAL A 45 -7.34 0.28 -9.10
CA VAL A 45 -6.89 -1.12 -9.12
C VAL A 45 -6.95 -1.73 -7.71
N MET A 46 -7.55 -2.92 -7.63
CA MET A 46 -7.72 -3.63 -6.37
C MET A 46 -6.34 -3.98 -5.78
N ARG A 47 -6.23 -3.89 -4.47
CA ARG A 47 -4.97 -4.09 -3.75
C ARG A 47 -5.20 -4.84 -2.43
N ALA A 48 -4.22 -5.63 -2.03
CA ALA A 48 -4.22 -6.38 -0.78
C ALA A 48 -3.02 -6.03 0.11
N ALA A 49 -3.26 -5.97 1.42
CA ALA A 49 -2.20 -6.01 2.42
C ALA A 49 -1.65 -7.45 2.49
N GLU A 50 -0.40 -7.66 2.10
CA GLU A 50 0.26 -8.97 2.11
C GLU A 50 1.57 -8.92 2.93
N TYR A 51 1.46 -8.47 4.17
CA TYR A 51 2.53 -8.37 5.15
C TYR A 51 2.00 -8.72 6.55
N PRO A 52 2.87 -9.01 7.53
CA PRO A 52 2.42 -9.35 8.88
C PRO A 52 1.56 -8.24 9.49
N LEU A 53 0.37 -8.59 9.97
CA LEU A 53 -0.48 -7.73 10.79
C LEU A 53 -0.62 -8.42 12.14
N GLN A 54 0.09 -7.92 13.15
CA GLN A 54 0.18 -8.50 14.48
C GLN A 54 0.01 -7.41 15.52
N GLY A 55 -0.85 -7.65 16.50
CA GLY A 55 -1.16 -6.72 17.58
C GLY A 55 -2.31 -7.25 18.42
N ASP A 56 -2.55 -6.61 19.57
CA ASP A 56 -3.58 -7.04 20.51
C ASP A 56 -5.00 -6.72 20.03
N ASP A 57 -5.16 -5.61 19.29
CA ASP A 57 -6.41 -5.23 18.60
C ASP A 57 -6.24 -5.32 17.09
N LEU A 58 -6.61 -6.46 16.52
CA LEU A 58 -6.54 -6.68 15.08
C LEU A 58 -7.59 -5.87 14.31
N VAL A 59 -8.72 -5.49 14.92
CA VAL A 59 -9.76 -4.70 14.23
C VAL A 59 -9.25 -3.29 13.99
N GLN A 60 -8.69 -2.65 15.03
CA GLN A 60 -8.06 -1.34 14.90
C GLN A 60 -6.90 -1.39 13.89
N LEU A 61 -5.96 -2.33 14.08
CA LEU A 61 -4.77 -2.45 13.24
C LEU A 61 -5.13 -2.64 11.75
N THR A 62 -6.05 -3.57 11.46
CA THR A 62 -6.46 -3.83 10.07
C THR A 62 -7.20 -2.64 9.47
N THR A 63 -8.02 -1.93 10.26
CA THR A 63 -8.72 -0.72 9.82
C THR A 63 -7.74 0.35 9.37
N GLU A 64 -6.68 0.60 10.16
CA GLU A 64 -5.65 1.58 9.84
C GLU A 64 -4.90 1.22 8.54
N HIS A 65 -4.52 -0.05 8.37
CA HIS A 65 -3.82 -0.50 7.17
C HIS A 65 -4.71 -0.51 5.93
N VAL A 66 -5.98 -0.91 6.05
CA VAL A 66 -6.95 -0.82 4.95
C VAL A 66 -7.14 0.64 4.55
N ALA A 67 -7.29 1.54 5.52
CA ALA A 67 -7.41 2.97 5.25
C ALA A 67 -6.15 3.49 4.52
N ALA A 68 -4.95 3.22 5.04
CA ALA A 68 -3.70 3.68 4.42
C ALA A 68 -3.59 3.25 2.95
N LEU A 69 -3.91 1.98 2.64
CA LEU A 69 -3.89 1.45 1.28
C LEU A 69 -5.01 2.03 0.40
N ALA A 70 -6.21 2.25 0.95
CA ALA A 70 -7.35 2.81 0.23
C ALA A 70 -7.12 4.26 -0.22
N HIS A 71 -6.34 5.04 0.55
CA HIS A 71 -6.01 6.43 0.23
C HIS A 71 -4.95 6.58 -0.88
N LEU A 72 -4.21 5.51 -1.22
CA LEU A 72 -3.16 5.60 -2.25
C LEU A 72 -3.75 5.84 -3.65
N GLY A 73 -3.29 6.90 -4.31
CA GLY A 73 -3.75 7.25 -5.65
C GLY A 73 -5.15 7.88 -5.67
N GLN A 74 -5.71 8.23 -4.51
CA GLN A 74 -6.77 9.22 -4.46
C GLN A 74 -6.11 10.55 -4.81
N SER A 75 -6.43 11.09 -5.99
CA SER A 75 -6.15 12.50 -6.24
C SER A 75 -6.89 13.27 -5.16
N GLN A 76 -6.21 14.17 -4.43
CA GLN A 76 -6.95 15.24 -3.79
C GLN A 76 -7.73 15.90 -4.91
N LEU A 77 -9.03 15.60 -4.99
CA LEU A 77 -9.97 16.44 -5.71
C LEU A 77 -9.90 17.76 -4.95
N GLU A 78 -8.97 18.64 -5.35
CA GLU A 78 -9.10 20.05 -5.07
C GLU A 78 -10.51 20.39 -5.53
N SER A 79 -11.36 20.74 -4.56
CA SER A 79 -12.66 21.33 -4.81
C SER A 79 -12.44 22.64 -5.56
N ALA A 80 -12.20 22.56 -6.87
CA ALA A 80 -12.34 23.67 -7.79
C ALA A 80 -13.84 23.91 -7.96
N HIS A 81 -14.45 24.45 -6.90
CA HIS A 81 -15.79 25.00 -6.97
C HIS A 81 -15.65 26.40 -7.57
N VAL A 82 -16.00 26.52 -8.84
CA VAL A 82 -16.47 27.77 -9.46
C VAL A 82 -17.91 28.01 -9.05
#